data_AF-A0A9P3L8J0-F1
#
_entry.id   AF-A0A9P3L8J0-F1
#
_cell.length_a   1.000
_cell.length_b   1.000
_cell.length_c   1.000
_cell.angle_alpha   90.00
_cell.angle_beta   90.00
_cell.angle_gamma   90.00
#
_symmetry.space_group_name_H-M   'P 1'
#
loop_
_entity.id
_entity.type
_entity.pdbx_description
1 polymer ?
#
loop_
_entity_poly.entity_id
_entity_poly.type
_entity_poly.pdbx_seq_one_letter_code
_entity_poly.pdbx_strand_id
1 'polypeptide(L)'
;MTSPFPILLSRDYYLALLLERLRINHYYTVATCVWLIYDYFLTLPQEVDCIWRKPFGGLSLLFYVNRYGALALRVLAVIQGTPNNGPLFADRLCVQFEPPLEHPFTACLCTS
;
A
#
# COMPACT_ATOMS: atom_id res chain seq x y z
N MET A 1 -25.29 19.95 -32.91
CA MET A 1 -24.82 18.56 -33.03
C MET A 1 -23.33 18.53 -32.69
N THR A 2 -23.01 18.61 -31.40
CA THR A 2 -21.66 18.35 -30.88
C THR A 2 -21.78 17.02 -30.14
N SER A 3 -21.12 15.99 -30.66
CA SER A 3 -21.22 14.65 -30.10
C SER A 3 -20.45 14.59 -28.74
N PRO A 4 -20.98 13.93 -27.70
CA PRO A 4 -20.33 13.83 -26.39
C PRO A 4 -19.15 12.84 -26.33
N PHE A 5 -18.79 12.23 -27.47
CA PHE A 5 -17.81 11.15 -27.56
C PHE A 5 -16.39 11.44 -27.03
N PRO A 6 -15.76 12.62 -27.18
CA PRO A 6 -14.37 12.81 -26.73
C PRO A 6 -14.22 12.87 -25.20
N ILE A 7 -15.30 13.17 -24.46
CA ILE A 7 -15.28 13.35 -23.00
C ILE A 7 -15.32 12.01 -22.27
N LEU A 8 -16.03 11.03 -22.83
CA LEU A 8 -16.17 9.69 -22.24
C LEU A 8 -14.86 8.90 -22.32
N LEU A 9 -14.20 8.88 -23.49
CA LEU A 9 -12.91 8.20 -23.68
C LEU A 9 -11.83 8.72 -22.72
N SER A 10 -11.81 10.04 -22.52
CA SER A 10 -10.92 10.71 -21.57
C SER A 10 -11.20 10.27 -20.13
N ARG A 11 -12.47 10.27 -19.70
CA ARG A 11 -12.87 9.82 -18.37
C ARG A 11 -12.51 8.36 -18.11
N ASP A 12 -12.77 7.46 -19.05
CA ASP A 12 -12.51 6.03 -18.90
C ASP A 12 -10.99 5.76 -18.80
N TYR A 13 -10.17 6.48 -19.58
CA TYR A 13 -8.71 6.47 -19.46
C TYR A 13 -8.22 6.99 -18.09
N TYR A 14 -8.76 8.11 -17.61
CA TYR A 14 -8.39 8.66 -16.29
C TYR A 14 -8.77 7.72 -15.14
N LEU A 15 -9.90 7.01 -15.24
CA LEU A 15 -10.33 6.03 -14.24
C LEU A 15 -9.37 4.83 -14.20
N ALA A 16 -8.97 4.30 -15.36
CA ALA A 16 -7.99 3.22 -15.42
C ALA A 16 -6.65 3.64 -14.79
N LEU A 17 -6.17 4.86 -15.08
CA LEU A 17 -4.94 5.39 -14.48
C LEU A 17 -5.06 5.56 -12.96
N LEU A 18 -6.22 6.04 -12.48
CA LEU A 18 -6.45 6.23 -11.05
C LEU A 18 -6.45 4.89 -10.30
N LEU A 19 -7.08 3.87 -10.86
CA LEU A 19 -7.12 2.52 -10.28
C LEU A 19 -5.72 1.93 -10.16
N GLU A 20 -4.90 2.05 -11.20
CA GLU A 20 -3.51 1.59 -11.18
C GLU A 20 -2.68 2.30 -10.10
N ARG A 21 -2.85 3.61 -9.96
CA ARG A 21 -2.16 4.39 -8.92
C ARG A 21 -2.59 3.96 -7.52
N LEU A 22 -3.88 3.74 -7.29
CA LEU A 22 -4.39 3.26 -6.01
C LEU A 22 -3.81 1.88 -5.69
N ARG A 23 -3.79 0.97 -6.65
CA ARG A 23 -3.21 -0.37 -6.51
C ARG A 23 -1.75 -0.33 -6.11
N ILE A 24 -0.92 0.41 -6.85
CA ILE A 24 0.52 0.54 -6.57
C ILE A 24 0.74 1.15 -5.18
N ASN A 25 -0.04 2.15 -4.80
CA ASN A 25 0.11 2.82 -3.51
C ASN A 25 -0.16 1.86 -2.33
N HIS A 26 -1.14 0.96 -2.43
CA HIS A 26 -1.41 -0.02 -1.39
C HIS A 26 -0.26 -1.01 -1.23
N TYR A 27 0.22 -1.60 -2.34
CA TYR A 27 1.38 -2.50 -2.30
C TYR A 27 2.61 -1.81 -1.76
N TYR A 28 2.87 -0.58 -2.19
CA TYR A 28 3.99 0.23 -1.70
C TYR A 28 3.88 0.50 -0.20
N THR A 29 2.69 0.85 0.30
CA THR A 29 2.47 1.13 1.72
C THR A 29 2.73 -0.10 2.59
N VAL A 30 2.24 -1.28 2.17
CA VAL A 30 2.49 -2.54 2.88
C VAL A 30 3.97 -2.93 2.82
N ALA A 31 4.58 -2.89 1.63
CA ALA A 31 6.00 -3.20 1.46
C ALA A 31 6.89 -2.29 2.31
N THR A 32 6.60 -1.00 2.35
CA THR A 32 7.32 -0.02 3.20
C THR A 32 7.17 -0.35 4.69
N CYS A 33 5.98 -0.80 5.13
CA CYS A 33 5.78 -1.19 6.52
C CYS A 33 6.54 -2.46 6.88
N VAL A 34 6.52 -3.48 6.03
CA VAL A 34 7.30 -4.71 6.24
C VAL A 34 8.79 -4.41 6.27
N TRP A 35 9.28 -3.58 5.35
CA TRP A 35 10.67 -3.14 5.31
C TRP A 35 11.06 -2.42 6.61
N LEU A 36 10.24 -1.48 7.07
CA LEU A 36 10.48 -0.79 8.33
C LEU A 36 10.53 -1.77 9.50
N ILE A 37 9.57 -2.69 9.62
CA ILE A 37 9.56 -3.68 10.70
C ILE A 37 10.85 -4.53 10.67
N TYR A 38 11.29 -4.94 9.48
CA TYR A 38 12.51 -5.70 9.30
C TYR A 38 13.75 -4.94 9.78
N ASP A 39 13.90 -3.67 9.37
CA ASP A 39 15.03 -2.83 9.81
C ASP A 39 15.05 -2.64 11.33
N TYR A 40 13.89 -2.63 11.98
CA TYR A 40 13.81 -2.55 13.44
C TYR A 40 14.33 -3.83 14.09
N PHE A 41 13.88 -5.00 13.63
CA PHE A 41 14.36 -6.27 14.19
C PHE A 41 15.88 -6.40 14.10
N LEU A 42 16.49 -5.85 13.05
CA LEU A 42 17.93 -5.88 12.88
C LEU A 42 18.68 -4.97 13.88
N THR A 43 18.13 -3.82 14.24
CA THR A 43 18.79 -2.87 15.17
C THR A 43 18.37 -3.04 16.64
N LEU A 44 17.26 -3.73 16.91
CA LEU A 44 16.78 -4.04 18.26
C LEU A 44 17.86 -4.61 19.20
N PRO A 45 18.70 -5.60 18.83
CA PRO A 45 19.70 -6.13 19.76
C PRO A 45 20.69 -5.05 20.20
N GLN A 46 21.14 -4.20 19.28
CA GLN A 46 22.07 -3.12 19.59
C GLN A 46 21.42 -2.01 20.42
N GLU A 47 20.12 -1.76 20.22
CA GLU A 47 19.34 -0.82 21.03
C GLU A 47 19.15 -1.31 22.47
N VAL A 48 18.86 -2.60 22.66
CA VAL A 48 18.71 -3.20 23.99
C VAL A 48 20.02 -3.07 24.78
N ASP A 49 21.16 -3.36 24.14
CA ASP A 49 22.45 -3.27 24.81
C ASP A 49 22.88 -1.84 25.14
N CYS A 50 22.63 -0.88 24.24
CA CYS A 50 23.12 0.50 24.40
C CYS A 50 22.16 1.42 25.15
N ILE A 51 20.85 1.25 24.96
CA ILE A 51 19.81 2.17 25.46
C ILE A 51 19.07 1.55 26.64
N TRP A 52 18.66 0.28 26.56
CA TRP A 52 17.81 -0.32 27.59
C TRP A 52 18.59 -0.66 28.87
N ARG A 53 19.90 -0.91 28.76
CA ARG A 53 20.79 -1.11 29.92
C ARG A 53 21.27 0.20 30.58
N LYS A 54 21.05 1.37 29.95
CA LYS A 54 21.42 2.68 30.50
C LYS A 54 20.24 3.34 31.21
N PRO A 55 20.49 4.27 32.16
CA PRO A 55 19.40 4.98 32.82
C PRO A 55 18.57 5.74 31.77
N PHE A 56 17.26 5.51 31.78
CA PHE A 56 16.30 6.16 30.88
C PHE A 56 16.37 7.69 31.05
N GLY A 57 16.99 8.36 30.08
CA GLY A 57 17.03 9.82 30.00
C GLY A 57 16.00 10.39 29.03
N GLY A 58 15.83 11.72 29.03
CA GLY A 58 14.93 12.41 28.10
C GLY A 58 15.30 12.22 26.62
N LEU A 59 16.58 12.05 26.31
CA LEU A 59 17.08 11.70 24.97
C LEU A 59 16.63 10.31 24.51
N SER A 60 16.64 9.32 25.41
CA SER A 60 16.13 7.98 25.11
C SER A 60 14.63 8.03 24.86
N LEU A 61 13.86 8.77 25.66
CA LEU A 61 12.42 8.94 25.45
C LEU A 61 12.10 9.59 24.10
N LEU A 62 12.82 10.67 23.75
CA LEU A 62 12.66 11.33 22.46
C LEU A 62 12.99 10.39 21.29
N PHE A 63 14.04 9.56 21.46
CA PHE A 63 14.38 8.51 20.50
C PHE A 63 13.25 7.48 20.35
N TYR A 64 12.67 7.00 21.45
CA TYR A 64 11.55 6.06 21.40
C TYR A 64 10.32 6.66 20.71
N VAL A 65 9.93 7.88 21.07
CA VAL A 65 8.75 8.53 20.47
C VAL A 65 8.96 8.79 18.99
N ASN A 66 10.13 9.31 18.60
CA ASN A 66 10.42 9.60 17.20
C ASN A 66 10.44 8.32 16.35
N ARG A 67 11.08 7.27 16.88
CA ARG A 67 11.25 6.01 16.16
C ARG A 67 9.95 5.20 16.15
N TYR A 68 9.47 4.78 17.32
CA TYR A 68 8.28 3.93 17.44
C TYR A 68 6.99 4.68 17.10
N GLY A 69 6.95 6.00 17.26
CA GLY A 69 5.82 6.82 16.80
C GLY A 69 5.70 6.85 15.28
N ALA A 70 6.81 7.00 14.56
CA ALA A 70 6.80 6.91 13.09
C ALA A 70 6.36 5.52 12.61
N LEU A 71 6.82 4.44 13.28
CA LEU A 71 6.38 3.09 12.98
C LEU A 71 4.88 2.91 13.25
N ALA A 72 4.37 3.40 14.38
CA ALA A 72 2.95 3.34 14.71
C ALA A 72 2.09 4.07 13.65
N LEU A 73 2.51 5.26 13.20
CA LEU A 73 1.80 5.99 12.15
C LEU A 73 1.77 5.20 10.82
N ARG A 74 2.85 4.52 10.46
CA ARG A 74 2.92 3.69 9.25
C ARG A 74 2.00 2.47 9.35
N VAL A 75 2.00 1.80 10.50
CA VAL A 75 1.10 0.68 10.76
C VAL A 75 -0.36 1.13 10.74
N LEU A 76 -0.68 2.26 11.36
CA LEU A 76 -2.03 2.84 11.32
C LEU A 76 -2.44 3.21 9.88
N ALA A 77 -1.52 3.73 9.07
CA ALA A 77 -1.79 4.03 7.66
C ALA A 77 -2.10 2.76 6.85
N VAL A 78 -1.47 1.62 7.16
CA VAL A 78 -1.84 0.33 6.55
C VAL A 78 -3.23 -0.10 7.00
N ILE A 79 -3.54 -0.02 8.30
CA ILE A 79 -4.83 -0.42 8.86
C ILE A 79 -5.97 0.45 8.33
N GLN A 80 -5.76 1.76 8.18
CA GLN A 80 -6.74 2.69 7.63
C GLN A 80 -6.84 2.60 6.11
N GLY A 81 -5.71 2.34 5.44
CA GLY A 81 -5.64 2.12 4.00
C GLY A 81 -6.30 0.82 3.57
N THR A 82 -6.44 -0.16 4.46
CA THR A 82 -7.32 -1.30 4.23
C THR A 82 -8.77 -0.89 4.54
N PRO A 83 -9.64 -0.66 3.54
CA PRO A 83 -11.05 -0.44 3.82
C PRO A 83 -11.58 -1.66 4.58
N ASN A 84 -12.20 -1.40 5.73
CA ASN A 84 -12.78 -2.41 6.62
C ASN A 84 -13.38 -3.58 5.83
N ASN A 85 -12.72 -4.75 5.93
CA ASN A 85 -13.12 -6.06 5.41
C ASN A 85 -12.85 -6.30 3.91
N GLY A 86 -11.59 -6.50 3.55
CA GLY A 86 -11.20 -7.24 2.35
C GLY A 86 -9.90 -8.00 2.62
N PRO A 87 -9.75 -9.27 2.18
CA PRO A 87 -8.49 -9.98 2.36
C PRO A 87 -7.38 -9.19 1.67
N LEU A 88 -6.20 -9.11 2.31
CA LEU A 88 -4.94 -8.52 1.82
C LEU A 88 -4.47 -9.01 0.42
N PHE A 89 -5.26 -9.87 -0.22
CA PHE A 89 -5.07 -10.54 -1.50
C PHE A 89 -6.37 -10.56 -2.31
N ALA A 90 -7.07 -9.43 -2.40
CA ALA A 90 -8.19 -9.33 -3.32
C ALA A 90 -7.67 -9.27 -4.77
N ASP A 91 -7.24 -10.44 -5.29
CA ASP A 91 -7.30 -10.89 -6.69
C ASP A 91 -8.69 -10.69 -7.34
N ARG A 92 -9.64 -10.09 -6.62
CA ARG A 92 -10.95 -9.64 -7.09
C ARG A 92 -10.88 -8.40 -7.99
N LEU A 93 -9.71 -7.80 -8.26
CA LEU A 93 -9.56 -6.81 -9.34
C LEU A 93 -9.50 -7.44 -10.74
N CYS A 94 -9.52 -8.78 -10.86
CA CYS A 94 -9.98 -9.45 -12.09
C CYS A 94 -11.48 -9.25 -12.36
N VAL A 95 -12.19 -8.41 -11.61
CA VAL A 95 -13.55 -7.98 -11.95
C VAL A 95 -13.49 -6.88 -13.02
N GLN A 96 -13.56 -7.38 -14.27
CA GLN A 96 -14.50 -6.91 -15.30
C GLN A 96 -14.09 -5.68 -16.11
N PHE A 97 -13.07 -5.85 -16.95
CA PHE A 97 -13.12 -5.21 -18.27
C PHE A 97 -13.88 -6.18 -19.20
N GLU A 98 -15.20 -6.02 -19.32
CA GLU A 98 -15.96 -6.64 -20.41
C GLU A 98 -15.77 -5.73 -21.65
N PRO A 99 -14.91 -6.09 -22.62
CA PRO A 99 -14.87 -5.34 -23.86
C PRO A 99 -16.22 -5.47 -24.58
N PRO A 100 -16.67 -4.43 -25.30
CA PRO A 100 -17.86 -4.57 -26.14
C PRO A 100 -17.60 -5.71 -27.14
N LEU A 101 -18.46 -6.72 -27.07
CA LEU A 101 -18.63 -7.88 -27.94
C LEU A 101 -17.85 -7.79 -29.27
N GLU A 102 -17.01 -8.81 -29.55
CA GLU A 102 -17.03 -9.55 -30.83
C GLU A 102 -16.07 -10.76 -30.93
N HIS A 103 -15.19 -11.09 -29.96
CA HIS A 103 -14.29 -12.27 -30.10
C HIS A 103 -14.13 -13.13 -28.82
N PRO A 104 -14.26 -14.48 -28.90
CA PRO A 104 -14.37 -15.39 -27.74
C PRO A 104 -13.02 -15.86 -27.16
N PHE A 105 -11.93 -15.12 -27.36
CA PHE A 105 -10.62 -15.50 -26.82
C PHE A 105 -10.16 -14.48 -25.79
N THR A 106 -10.80 -14.52 -24.61
CA THR A 106 -10.29 -13.92 -23.39
C THR A 106 -8.98 -14.63 -23.04
N ALA A 107 -7.87 -14.12 -23.55
CA ALA A 107 -6.55 -14.47 -23.05
C ALA A 107 -6.44 -13.90 -21.64
N CYS A 108 -6.78 -14.70 -20.63
CA CYS A 108 -6.32 -14.48 -19.27
C CYS A 108 -4.79 -14.58 -19.29
N LEU A 109 -4.11 -13.46 -19.56
CA LEU A 109 -2.68 -13.31 -19.27
C LEU A 109 -2.50 -13.12 -17.76
N CYS A 110 -2.82 -14.16 -17.00
CA CYS A 110 -2.22 -14.40 -15.70
C CYS A 110 -0.91 -15.13 -15.99
N THR A 111 0.15 -14.41 -16.28
CA THR A 111 1.49 -15.03 -16.33
C THR A 111 1.87 -15.44 -14.91
N SER A 112 2.08 -16.74 -14.72
CA SER A 112 2.88 -17.32 -13.63
C SER A 112 4.22 -16.61 -13.44
#